data_AF-A0A078GHS5-F1
#
_entry.id   AF-A0A078GHS5-F1
#
_cell.length_a   1.000
_cell.length_b   1.000
_cell.length_c   1.000
_cell.angle_alpha   90.00
_cell.angle_beta   90.00
_cell.angle_gamma   90.00
#
_symmetry.space_group_name_H-M   'P 1'
#
loop_
_entity.id
_entity.type
_entity.pdbx_description
1 polymer ?
#
loop_
_entity_poly.entity_id
_entity_poly.type
_entity_poly.pdbx_seq_one_letter_code
_entity_poly.pdbx_strand_id
1 'polypeptide(L)'
;MEVKVKLENVKLEESPPQLFTAPPRIYASSEENGETLKDGVAFDPALIQILGDMDLLLLLIGGLVDEAMKVVEEMCNKVHDIKPFRIKAAMMEKFHHKSEMLAKCYEDILKIDPTCVTTLKKLIVMSKEVGYGRESLIEMIALHVEASFPGAEIWKEFAEVLILVFENGDEDRMSVCFNGSGEEGSQQTYSVRYNPIPRMFTDTSTSSWTLRAKWWLNRHFSPEILEAEMRNGTGDLEMMRLMSYKAACASRIYGPEFGYVTKVYGRLVKYSKRLELNFLQSHGHNWNRIYNLE
;
A
#
# COMPACT_ATOMS: atom_id res chain seq x y z
N MET A 1 -37.60 39.38 44.30
CA MET A 1 -36.63 39.99 43.38
C MET A 1 -36.30 38.92 42.35
N GLU A 2 -37.09 38.87 41.27
CA GLU A 2 -36.95 37.88 40.19
C GLU A 2 -36.37 38.58 38.98
N VAL A 3 -35.19 38.13 38.54
CA VAL A 3 -34.54 38.66 37.34
C VAL A 3 -35.05 37.85 36.14
N LYS A 4 -35.93 38.45 35.34
CA LYS A 4 -36.29 37.94 34.01
C LYS A 4 -35.16 38.27 33.04
N VAL A 5 -34.42 37.24 32.62
CA VAL A 5 -33.48 37.36 31.49
C VAL A 5 -34.27 37.26 30.19
N LYS A 6 -34.24 38.32 29.38
CA LYS A 6 -34.68 38.30 27.98
C LYS A 6 -33.64 37.51 27.18
N LEU A 7 -34.06 36.42 26.55
CA LEU A 7 -33.30 35.77 25.48
C LEU A 7 -33.52 36.57 24.20
N GLU A 8 -32.48 37.27 23.75
CA GLU A 8 -32.42 37.80 22.39
C GLU A 8 -32.12 36.64 21.42
N ASN A 9 -32.92 36.52 20.37
CA ASN A 9 -32.72 35.57 19.29
C ASN A 9 -31.44 35.94 18.52
N VAL A 10 -30.36 35.21 18.75
CA VAL A 10 -29.18 35.26 17.88
C VAL A 10 -29.53 34.48 16.60
N LYS A 11 -29.64 35.22 15.50
CA LYS A 11 -29.76 34.66 14.15
C LYS A 11 -28.40 34.05 13.79
N LEU A 12 -28.27 32.73 13.86
CA LEU A 12 -27.12 32.03 13.27
C LEU A 12 -27.24 32.17 11.75
N GLU A 13 -26.33 32.92 11.13
CA GLU A 13 -26.13 32.85 9.69
C GLU A 13 -25.64 31.45 9.34
N GLU A 14 -26.48 30.68 8.65
CA GLU A 14 -26.08 29.43 8.02
C GLU A 14 -25.12 29.75 6.86
N SER A 15 -23.86 29.37 7.02
CA SER A 15 -22.90 29.33 5.91
C SER A 15 -23.43 28.40 4.80
N PRO A 16 -23.36 28.78 3.52
CA PRO A 16 -23.89 27.96 2.44
C PRO A 16 -23.15 26.61 2.34
N PRO A 17 -23.82 25.52 1.92
CA PRO A 17 -23.16 24.24 1.73
C PRO A 17 -22.07 24.37 0.66
N GLN A 18 -20.84 24.02 1.04
CA GLN A 18 -19.72 23.94 0.10
C GLN A 18 -20.06 22.87 -0.96
N LEU A 19 -20.34 23.32 -2.19
CA LEU A 19 -20.41 22.43 -3.34
C LEU A 19 -19.04 21.80 -3.55
N PHE A 20 -18.96 20.48 -3.37
CA PHE A 20 -17.82 19.69 -3.84
C PHE A 20 -17.74 19.78 -5.36
N THR A 21 -16.86 20.63 -5.87
CA THR A 21 -16.54 20.69 -7.30
C THR A 21 -15.78 19.43 -7.71
N ALA A 22 -16.22 18.79 -8.79
CA ALA A 22 -15.63 17.59 -9.38
C ALA A 22 -14.12 17.73 -9.66
N PRO A 23 -13.33 16.64 -9.59
CA PRO A 23 -11.89 16.71 -9.82
C PRO A 23 -11.54 16.97 -11.29
N PRO A 24 -10.43 17.69 -11.58
CA PRO A 24 -10.07 18.05 -12.96
C PRO A 24 -9.62 16.83 -13.77
N ARG A 25 -10.13 16.70 -15.00
CA ARG A 25 -9.55 15.84 -16.04
C ARG A 25 -8.30 16.51 -16.61
N ILE A 26 -7.12 15.98 -16.32
CA ILE A 26 -5.89 16.34 -17.03
C ILE A 26 -5.15 15.04 -17.38
N TYR A 27 -5.30 14.59 -18.62
CA TYR A 27 -4.32 13.74 -19.29
C TYR A 27 -4.06 14.33 -20.69
N ALA A 28 -2.98 15.10 -20.77
CA ALA A 28 -2.10 15.28 -21.93
C ALA A 28 -0.70 15.15 -21.32
N SER A 29 0.33 14.57 -21.92
CA SER A 29 0.78 14.36 -23.31
C SER A 29 1.71 13.13 -23.29
N SER A 30 2.53 12.72 -24.24
CA SER A 30 2.99 13.14 -25.57
C SER A 30 3.73 11.91 -26.10
N GLU A 31 3.52 11.55 -27.35
CA GLU A 31 4.42 10.66 -28.08
C GLU A 31 5.76 11.38 -28.29
N GLU A 32 6.88 10.70 -28.05
CA GLU A 32 8.13 11.03 -28.74
C GLU A 32 8.92 9.76 -29.05
N ASN A 33 9.15 9.58 -30.36
CA ASN A 33 9.96 8.53 -30.95
C ASN A 33 11.42 8.97 -31.01
N GLY A 34 12.33 8.01 -30.78
CA GLY A 34 13.56 7.77 -31.53
C GLY A 34 14.72 8.76 -31.39
N GLU A 35 15.86 8.30 -30.86
CA GLU A 35 17.01 7.88 -31.69
C GLU A 35 18.18 7.40 -30.81
N THR A 36 18.81 6.31 -31.26
CA THR A 36 20.06 5.75 -30.75
C THR A 36 21.28 6.57 -31.21
N LEU A 37 22.26 6.86 -30.35
CA LEU A 37 23.70 6.89 -30.72
C LEU A 37 24.69 7.06 -29.53
N LYS A 38 25.52 6.02 -29.37
CA LYS A 38 26.94 5.87 -28.98
C LYS A 38 27.66 6.84 -28.01
N ASP A 39 28.33 6.20 -27.05
CA ASP A 39 29.58 6.58 -26.35
C ASP A 39 29.66 8.00 -25.78
N GLY A 40 28.80 8.23 -24.81
CA GLY A 40 28.97 9.18 -23.71
C GLY A 40 28.03 8.73 -22.60
N VAL A 41 28.39 8.88 -21.33
CA VAL A 41 27.46 8.59 -20.23
C VAL A 41 26.34 9.63 -20.28
N ALA A 42 25.33 9.40 -21.11
CA ALA A 42 24.13 10.21 -21.14
C ALA A 42 23.37 9.93 -19.83
N PHE A 43 23.18 10.97 -19.02
CA PHE A 43 22.29 10.91 -17.88
C PHE A 43 20.88 11.24 -18.35
N ASP A 44 19.89 10.50 -17.85
CA ASP A 44 18.49 10.77 -18.13
C ASP A 44 18.18 12.24 -17.77
N PRO A 45 17.48 13.01 -18.63
CA PRO A 45 17.03 14.37 -18.32
C PRO A 45 16.34 14.51 -16.94
N ALA A 46 15.59 13.48 -16.51
CA ALA A 46 15.00 13.44 -15.18
C ALA A 46 16.06 13.33 -14.07
N LEU A 47 17.14 12.58 -14.32
CA LEU A 47 18.29 12.49 -13.42
C LEU A 47 18.99 13.85 -13.32
N ILE A 48 19.22 14.52 -14.45
CA ILE A 48 19.86 15.85 -14.51
C ILE A 48 19.03 16.89 -13.76
N GLN A 49 17.69 16.84 -13.89
CA GLN A 49 16.80 17.75 -13.18
C GLN A 49 16.76 17.48 -11.66
N ILE A 50 16.95 16.24 -11.24
CA ILE A 50 17.09 15.86 -9.83
C ILE A 50 18.48 16.25 -9.28
N LEU A 51 19.51 16.18 -10.11
CA LEU A 51 20.92 16.50 -9.83
C LEU A 51 21.24 18.00 -9.93
N GLY A 52 20.43 18.86 -9.32
CA GLY A 52 20.63 20.32 -9.32
C GLY A 52 21.94 20.82 -8.68
N ASP A 53 22.89 19.94 -8.37
CA ASP A 53 24.19 20.22 -7.78
C ASP A 53 25.31 19.97 -8.82
N MET A 54 26.00 21.05 -9.19
CA MET A 54 27.06 21.04 -10.20
C MET A 54 28.24 20.14 -9.79
N ASP A 55 28.54 20.04 -8.50
CA ASP A 55 29.67 19.23 -8.01
C ASP A 55 29.40 17.73 -8.21
N LEU A 56 28.15 17.30 -8.00
CA LEU A 56 27.76 15.91 -8.24
C LEU A 56 27.78 15.56 -9.73
N LEU A 57 27.34 16.49 -10.57
CA LEU A 57 27.35 16.31 -12.02
C LEU A 57 28.80 16.17 -12.54
N LEU A 58 29.74 16.97 -12.02
CA LEU A 58 31.16 16.89 -12.38
C LEU A 58 31.78 15.56 -11.97
N LEU A 59 31.50 15.07 -10.75
CA LEU A 59 31.99 13.75 -10.30
C LEU A 59 31.46 12.63 -11.19
N LEU A 60 30.17 12.68 -11.54
CA LEU A 60 29.51 11.71 -12.41
C LEU A 60 30.07 11.74 -13.85
N ILE A 61 30.33 12.91 -14.42
CA ILE A 61 30.97 13.07 -15.73
C ILE A 61 32.43 12.58 -15.69
N GLY A 62 33.13 12.82 -14.58
CA GLY A 62 34.50 12.35 -14.35
C GLY A 62 34.63 10.84 -14.10
N GLY A 63 33.53 10.08 -14.09
CA GLY A 63 33.52 8.64 -13.83
C GLY A 63 33.74 8.27 -12.35
N LEU A 64 33.72 9.25 -11.44
CA LEU A 64 33.94 9.09 -10.00
C LEU A 64 32.62 8.73 -9.29
N VAL A 65 32.05 7.59 -9.65
CA VAL A 65 30.72 7.15 -9.16
C VAL A 65 30.71 6.91 -7.65
N ASP A 66 31.79 6.32 -7.11
CA ASP A 66 31.90 6.02 -5.68
C ASP A 66 32.03 7.31 -4.84
N GLU A 67 32.80 8.28 -5.32
CA GLU A 67 32.90 9.61 -4.69
C GLU A 67 31.57 10.36 -4.77
N ALA A 68 30.90 10.34 -5.92
CA ALA A 68 29.58 10.94 -6.07
C ALA A 68 28.58 10.31 -5.09
N MET A 69 28.58 8.98 -4.94
CA MET A 69 27.71 8.28 -3.99
C MET A 69 27.99 8.73 -2.54
N LYS A 70 29.25 8.85 -2.14
CA LYS A 70 29.62 9.35 -0.79
C LYS A 70 29.08 10.76 -0.53
N VAL A 71 29.18 11.66 -1.50
CA VAL A 71 28.63 13.03 -1.36
C VAL A 71 27.12 12.98 -1.15
N VAL A 72 26.39 12.17 -1.92
CA VAL A 72 24.94 12.00 -1.73
C VAL A 72 24.61 11.41 -0.36
N GLU A 73 25.36 10.41 0.10
CA GLU A 73 25.15 9.82 1.43
C GLU A 73 25.34 10.84 2.55
N GLU A 74 26.35 11.69 2.44
CA GLU A 74 26.53 12.81 3.36
C GLU A 74 25.36 13.79 3.32
N MET A 75 24.82 14.09 2.14
CA MET A 75 23.66 14.98 2.00
C MET A 75 22.41 14.39 2.66
N CYS A 76 22.14 13.09 2.47
CA CYS A 76 21.04 12.38 3.12
C CYS A 76 21.12 12.44 4.66
N ASN A 77 22.33 12.43 5.22
CA ASN A 77 22.54 12.49 6.67
C ASN A 77 22.43 13.91 7.25
N LYS A 78 22.67 14.94 6.43
CA LYS A 78 22.70 16.35 6.88
C LYS A 78 21.35 17.04 6.76
N VAL A 79 20.49 16.63 5.83
CA VAL A 79 19.26 17.34 5.49
C VAL A 79 18.08 16.39 5.50
N HIS A 80 17.01 16.73 6.24
CA HIS A 80 15.70 16.08 6.12
C HIS A 80 14.93 16.54 4.88
N ASP A 81 15.59 16.60 3.73
CA ASP A 81 14.99 16.85 2.41
C ASP A 81 14.93 15.51 1.67
N ILE A 82 13.88 15.32 0.87
CA ILE A 82 13.72 14.13 0.04
C ILE A 82 14.64 14.12 -1.19
N LYS A 83 15.13 15.29 -1.65
CA LYS A 83 15.93 15.39 -2.87
C LYS A 83 17.21 14.53 -2.85
N PRO A 84 18.05 14.56 -1.79
CA PRO A 84 19.21 13.68 -1.69
C PRO A 84 18.86 12.19 -1.81
N PHE A 85 17.75 11.76 -1.20
CA PHE A 85 17.29 10.37 -1.27
C PHE A 85 16.84 9.98 -2.69
N ARG A 86 16.16 10.88 -3.40
CA ARG A 86 15.79 10.67 -4.82
C ARG A 86 17.02 10.61 -5.72
N ILE A 87 18.03 11.45 -5.49
CA ILE A 87 19.32 11.36 -6.18
C ILE A 87 19.97 10.00 -5.92
N LYS A 88 20.05 9.58 -4.65
CA LYS A 88 20.64 8.30 -4.25
C LYS A 88 19.97 7.13 -4.96
N ALA A 89 18.64 7.05 -4.92
CA ALA A 89 17.88 6.01 -5.60
C ALA A 89 18.14 6.02 -7.11
N ALA A 90 18.15 7.19 -7.74
CA ALA A 90 18.36 7.30 -9.18
C ALA A 90 19.79 6.88 -9.61
N MET A 91 20.80 7.18 -8.79
CA MET A 91 22.16 6.65 -8.99
C MET A 91 22.20 5.12 -8.81
N MET A 92 21.55 4.59 -7.76
CA MET A 92 21.46 3.15 -7.52
C MET A 92 20.72 2.42 -8.65
N GLU A 93 19.68 3.01 -9.23
CA GLU A 93 19.01 2.48 -10.42
C GLU A 93 19.95 2.39 -11.61
N LYS A 94 20.81 3.38 -11.82
CA LYS A 94 21.73 3.41 -12.95
C LYS A 94 22.88 2.42 -12.81
N PHE A 95 23.47 2.34 -11.61
CA PHE A 95 24.73 1.61 -11.39
C PHE A 95 24.55 0.27 -10.65
N HIS A 96 23.44 0.06 -9.94
CA HIS A 96 23.18 -1.11 -9.08
C HIS A 96 21.71 -1.57 -9.14
N HIS A 97 21.16 -1.66 -10.36
CA HIS A 97 19.72 -1.83 -10.69
C HIS A 97 18.98 -3.05 -10.10
N LYS A 98 19.67 -4.01 -9.48
CA LYS A 98 19.08 -5.21 -8.85
C LYS A 98 19.71 -5.52 -7.50
N SER A 99 19.84 -4.51 -6.65
CA SER A 99 20.42 -4.66 -5.31
C SER A 99 19.39 -4.42 -4.21
N GLU A 100 19.55 -5.12 -3.09
CA GLU A 100 18.83 -4.84 -1.84
C GLU A 100 19.01 -3.38 -1.40
N MET A 101 20.18 -2.79 -1.70
CA MET A 101 20.46 -1.38 -1.44
C MET A 101 19.56 -0.43 -2.23
N LEU A 102 19.18 -0.77 -3.47
CA LEU A 102 18.22 0.03 -4.24
C LEU A 102 16.82 -0.02 -3.61
N ALA A 103 16.38 -1.21 -3.20
CA ALA A 103 15.12 -1.34 -2.48
C ALA A 103 15.12 -0.49 -1.21
N LYS A 104 16.24 -0.47 -0.48
CA LYS A 104 16.40 0.38 0.70
C LYS A 104 16.27 1.87 0.39
N CYS A 105 16.87 2.32 -0.72
CA CYS A 105 16.73 3.71 -1.15
C CYS A 105 15.26 4.09 -1.42
N TYR A 106 14.47 3.18 -2.02
CA TYR A 106 13.05 3.42 -2.20
C TYR A 106 12.26 3.42 -0.89
N GLU A 107 12.58 2.52 0.05
CA GLU A 107 11.97 2.56 1.39
C GLU A 107 12.22 3.91 2.07
N ASP A 108 13.45 4.41 2.03
CA ASP A 108 13.82 5.65 2.70
C ASP A 108 13.09 6.85 2.06
N ILE A 109 12.92 6.85 0.74
CA ILE A 109 12.06 7.83 0.04
C ILE A 109 10.62 7.73 0.54
N LEU A 110 10.03 6.54 0.61
CA LEU A 110 8.61 6.36 1.01
C LEU A 110 8.36 6.65 2.49
N LYS A 111 9.37 6.49 3.36
CA LYS A 111 9.28 6.90 4.76
C LYS A 111 9.26 8.42 4.92
N ILE A 112 9.84 9.16 3.98
CA ILE A 112 9.83 10.64 3.96
C ILE A 112 8.60 11.16 3.21
N ASP A 113 8.29 10.59 2.03
CA ASP A 113 7.15 10.94 1.18
C ASP A 113 6.35 9.66 0.84
N PRO A 114 5.46 9.24 1.74
CA PRO A 114 4.63 8.07 1.52
C PRO A 114 3.63 8.26 0.37
N THR A 115 3.42 9.47 -0.14
CA THR A 115 2.49 9.72 -1.26
C THR A 115 3.10 9.39 -2.64
N CYS A 116 4.41 9.12 -2.71
CA CYS A 116 5.13 8.87 -3.96
C CYS A 116 4.79 7.51 -4.60
N VAL A 117 3.68 7.45 -5.35
CA VAL A 117 3.20 6.23 -6.02
C VAL A 117 4.17 5.66 -7.04
N THR A 118 4.98 6.52 -7.68
CA THR A 118 5.99 6.08 -8.67
C THR A 118 7.07 5.24 -8.01
N THR A 119 7.61 5.69 -6.86
CA THR A 119 8.57 4.93 -6.06
C THR A 119 7.95 3.63 -5.53
N LEU A 120 6.70 3.66 -5.05
CA LEU A 120 6.01 2.45 -4.59
C LEU A 120 5.86 1.42 -5.72
N LYS A 121 5.48 1.85 -6.93
CA LYS A 121 5.38 0.96 -8.10
C LYS A 121 6.72 0.32 -8.45
N LYS A 122 7.85 1.03 -8.29
CA LYS A 122 9.19 0.43 -8.47
C LYS A 122 9.46 -0.69 -7.45
N LEU A 123 9.10 -0.52 -6.17
CA LEU A 123 9.22 -1.59 -5.17
C LEU A 123 8.31 -2.79 -5.46
N ILE A 124 7.08 -2.55 -5.94
CA ILE A 124 6.17 -3.62 -6.35
C ILE A 124 6.76 -4.43 -7.53
N VAL A 125 7.42 -3.77 -8.48
CA VAL A 125 8.13 -4.47 -9.57
C VAL A 125 9.31 -5.27 -9.01
N MET A 126 10.11 -4.67 -8.12
CA MET A 126 11.24 -5.37 -7.49
C MET A 126 10.80 -6.62 -6.70
N SER A 127 9.65 -6.60 -6.02
CA SER A 127 9.17 -7.78 -5.29
C SER A 127 8.86 -8.97 -6.19
N LYS A 128 8.43 -8.69 -7.43
CA LYS A 128 8.12 -9.72 -8.43
C LYS A 128 9.35 -10.21 -9.17
N GLU A 129 10.32 -9.34 -9.42
CA GLU A 129 11.47 -9.68 -10.27
C GLU A 129 12.70 -10.18 -9.49
N VAL A 130 12.98 -9.58 -8.33
CA VAL A 130 14.23 -9.82 -7.57
C VAL A 130 13.98 -10.28 -6.13
N GLY A 131 12.73 -10.52 -5.74
CA GLY A 131 12.39 -11.11 -4.45
C GLY A 131 12.49 -10.15 -3.26
N TYR A 132 12.13 -8.87 -3.44
CA TYR A 132 11.99 -7.93 -2.31
C TYR A 132 11.02 -8.46 -1.24
N GLY A 133 11.41 -8.33 0.03
CA GLY A 133 10.74 -8.92 1.18
C GLY A 133 9.27 -8.51 1.30
N ARG A 134 8.40 -9.50 1.49
CA ARG A 134 6.94 -9.29 1.56
C ARG A 134 6.52 -8.41 2.74
N GLU A 135 7.15 -8.58 3.89
CA GLU A 135 6.87 -7.80 5.10
C GLU A 135 7.20 -6.32 4.87
N SER A 136 8.38 -6.03 4.32
CA SER A 136 8.80 -4.67 3.98
C SER A 136 7.90 -4.06 2.90
N LEU A 137 7.45 -4.83 1.91
CA LEU A 137 6.49 -4.36 0.91
C LEU A 137 5.14 -4.01 1.53
N ILE A 138 4.62 -4.86 2.43
CA ILE A 138 3.38 -4.62 3.17
C ILE A 138 3.46 -3.30 3.92
N GLU A 139 4.56 -3.04 4.64
CA GLU A 139 4.74 -1.79 5.37
C GLU A 139 4.79 -0.57 4.44
N MET A 140 5.49 -0.66 3.30
CA MET A 140 5.56 0.45 2.34
C MET A 140 4.21 0.74 1.66
N ILE A 141 3.44 -0.30 1.31
CA ILE A 141 2.08 -0.12 0.79
C ILE A 141 1.17 0.47 1.88
N ALA A 142 1.29 0.00 3.13
CA ALA A 142 0.50 0.50 4.24
C ALA A 142 0.74 1.99 4.51
N LEU A 143 2.01 2.43 4.54
CA LEU A 143 2.36 3.86 4.66
C LEU A 143 1.72 4.69 3.53
N HIS A 144 1.76 4.19 2.29
CA HIS A 144 1.13 4.88 1.16
C HIS A 144 -0.39 4.97 1.31
N VAL A 145 -1.05 3.90 1.74
CA VAL A 145 -2.49 3.88 2.04
C VAL A 145 -2.82 4.87 3.17
N GLU A 146 -1.99 4.97 4.21
CA GLU A 146 -2.14 5.96 5.29
C GLU A 146 -1.96 7.41 4.81
N ALA A 147 -1.14 7.65 3.79
CA ALA A 147 -0.89 9.01 3.33
C ALA A 147 -1.85 9.47 2.22
N SER A 148 -2.51 8.55 1.50
CA SER A 148 -3.17 8.85 0.23
C SER A 148 -4.56 8.21 0.08
N PHE A 149 -5.10 8.24 -1.14
CA PHE A 149 -6.26 7.47 -1.61
C PHE A 149 -5.84 6.68 -2.86
N PRO A 150 -5.26 5.48 -2.68
CA PRO A 150 -4.66 4.73 -3.78
C PRO A 150 -5.70 4.26 -4.80
N GLY A 151 -5.27 4.13 -6.06
CA GLY A 151 -6.03 3.49 -7.12
C GLY A 151 -6.21 1.98 -6.91
N ALA A 152 -7.03 1.36 -7.76
CA ALA A 152 -7.36 -0.05 -7.65
C ALA A 152 -6.11 -0.95 -7.74
N GLU A 153 -5.12 -0.57 -8.53
CA GLU A 153 -3.90 -1.35 -8.72
C GLU A 153 -3.12 -1.51 -7.42
N ILE A 154 -3.01 -0.47 -6.60
CA ILE A 154 -2.27 -0.56 -5.34
C ILE A 154 -3.03 -1.41 -4.32
N TRP A 155 -4.35 -1.25 -4.23
CA TRP A 155 -5.18 -2.09 -3.37
C TRP A 155 -5.14 -3.57 -3.78
N LYS A 156 -5.07 -3.85 -5.08
CA LYS A 156 -4.92 -5.22 -5.59
C LYS A 156 -3.61 -5.83 -5.11
N GLU A 157 -2.49 -5.14 -5.33
CA GLU A 157 -1.17 -5.60 -4.91
C GLU A 157 -1.11 -5.77 -3.39
N PHE A 158 -1.78 -4.89 -2.63
CA PHE A 158 -1.85 -5.03 -1.18
C PHE A 158 -2.59 -6.31 -0.76
N ALA A 159 -3.75 -6.58 -1.36
CA ALA A 159 -4.51 -7.78 -1.09
C ALA A 159 -3.69 -9.05 -1.43
N GLU A 160 -3.02 -9.04 -2.58
CA GLU A 160 -2.16 -10.15 -3.05
C GLU A 160 -0.94 -10.41 -2.16
N VAL A 161 -0.27 -9.38 -1.64
CA VAL A 161 0.85 -9.61 -0.71
C VAL A 161 0.35 -10.06 0.68
N LEU A 162 -0.80 -9.57 1.13
CA LEU A 162 -1.41 -10.01 2.40
C LEU A 162 -1.75 -11.50 2.34
N ILE A 163 -2.45 -11.96 1.29
CA ILE A 163 -2.78 -13.39 1.13
C ILE A 163 -1.53 -14.26 1.15
N LEU A 164 -0.46 -13.87 0.45
CA LEU A 164 0.79 -14.63 0.41
C LEU A 164 1.49 -14.70 1.78
N VAL A 165 1.44 -13.62 2.57
CA VAL A 165 2.03 -13.62 3.91
C VAL A 165 1.25 -14.52 4.87
N PHE A 166 -0.07 -14.59 4.70
CA PHE A 166 -0.91 -15.47 5.53
C PHE A 166 -0.97 -16.91 5.03
N GLU A 167 -0.70 -17.21 3.76
CA GLU A 167 -0.74 -18.60 3.26
C GLU A 167 0.60 -19.33 3.43
N ASN A 168 1.70 -18.60 3.61
CA ASN A 168 3.03 -19.17 3.85
C ASN A 168 3.36 -19.38 5.34
N GLY A 169 2.38 -19.36 6.26
CA GLY A 169 2.57 -19.79 7.66
C GLY A 169 2.77 -21.30 7.83
N ASP A 170 2.85 -22.04 6.73
CA ASP A 170 2.84 -23.50 6.63
C ASP A 170 4.22 -24.17 6.91
N GLU A 171 5.26 -23.43 7.33
CA GLU A 171 6.56 -24.03 7.67
C GLU A 171 6.56 -24.81 9.00
N ASP A 172 5.60 -24.57 9.90
CA ASP A 172 5.44 -25.32 11.15
C ASP A 172 4.17 -26.20 11.11
N ARG A 173 4.09 -27.10 10.14
CA ARG A 173 3.13 -28.21 10.18
C ARG A 173 3.49 -29.17 11.31
N MET A 174 3.01 -28.91 12.53
CA MET A 174 2.99 -29.92 13.59
C MET A 174 2.02 -31.04 13.19
N SER A 175 2.52 -32.10 12.55
CA SER A 175 1.80 -33.35 12.44
C SER A 175 1.73 -34.00 13.82
N VAL A 176 0.56 -33.97 14.46
CA VAL A 176 0.36 -34.67 15.73
C VAL A 176 0.14 -36.15 15.41
N CYS A 177 1.15 -36.99 15.63
CA CYS A 177 0.98 -38.44 15.60
C CYS A 177 0.24 -38.87 16.88
N PHE A 178 -1.02 -39.26 16.76
CA PHE A 178 -1.73 -39.90 17.87
C PHE A 178 -1.26 -41.36 17.97
N ASN A 179 -0.34 -41.65 18.89
CA ASN A 179 -0.01 -43.03 19.25
C ASN A 179 -1.11 -43.59 20.16
N GLY A 180 -2.28 -43.84 19.56
CA GLY A 180 -3.28 -44.70 20.17
C GLY A 180 -2.81 -46.15 20.03
N SER A 181 -2.41 -46.77 21.14
CA SER A 181 -2.24 -48.22 21.20
C SER A 181 -3.61 -48.88 21.04
N GLY A 182 -3.95 -49.34 19.84
CA GLY A 182 -5.15 -50.14 19.64
C GLY A 182 -5.64 -50.18 18.18
N GLU A 183 -5.28 -51.27 17.51
CA GLU A 183 -5.97 -51.91 16.38
C GLU A 183 -6.01 -51.19 15.02
N GLU A 184 -5.80 -52.00 13.98
CA GLU A 184 -5.68 -51.63 12.57
C GLU A 184 -6.92 -50.88 12.07
N GLY A 185 -6.80 -49.56 11.92
CA GLY A 185 -7.80 -48.74 11.26
C GLY A 185 -7.29 -47.33 11.01
N SER A 186 -6.92 -47.03 9.76
CA SER A 186 -6.58 -45.72 9.19
C SER A 186 -6.03 -44.66 10.17
N GLN A 187 -4.72 -44.46 10.20
CA GLN A 187 -4.09 -43.28 10.81
C GLN A 187 -4.67 -42.01 10.17
N GLN A 188 -5.67 -41.40 10.80
CA GLN A 188 -6.16 -40.08 10.41
C GLN A 188 -5.15 -39.03 10.87
N THR A 189 -4.34 -38.55 9.93
CA THR A 189 -3.49 -37.38 10.14
C THR A 189 -4.39 -36.15 10.16
N TYR A 190 -4.70 -35.61 11.34
CA TYR A 190 -5.32 -34.31 11.46
C TYR A 190 -4.22 -33.24 11.37
N SER A 191 -4.19 -32.45 10.28
CA SER A 191 -3.43 -31.22 10.27
C SER A 191 -4.30 -30.10 10.84
N VAL A 192 -3.98 -29.66 12.05
CA VAL A 192 -4.55 -28.41 12.59
C VAL A 192 -3.80 -27.28 11.90
N ARG A 193 -4.50 -26.48 11.08
CA ARG A 193 -3.92 -25.25 10.52
C ARG A 193 -3.73 -24.24 11.65
N TYR A 194 -2.56 -24.24 12.28
CA TYR A 194 -2.13 -23.10 13.06
C TYR A 194 -1.61 -22.07 12.06
N ASN A 195 -2.41 -21.05 11.76
CA ASN A 195 -1.94 -19.94 10.94
C ASN A 195 -1.65 -18.77 11.86
N PRO A 196 -0.46 -18.71 12.48
CA PRO A 196 -0.13 -17.63 13.39
C PRO A 196 -0.17 -16.32 12.60
N ILE A 197 -0.92 -15.34 13.10
CA ILE A 197 -0.86 -13.98 12.57
C ILE A 197 0.61 -13.54 12.64
N PRO A 198 1.23 -13.10 11.53
CA PRO A 198 2.63 -12.70 11.51
C PRO A 198 2.97 -11.67 12.59
N ARG A 199 4.19 -11.75 13.13
CA ARG A 199 4.63 -10.90 14.25
C ARG A 199 4.48 -9.41 13.96
N MET A 200 4.66 -8.98 12.70
CA MET A 200 4.48 -7.57 12.31
C MET A 200 3.10 -6.99 12.71
N PHE A 201 2.06 -7.83 12.80
CA PHE A 201 0.70 -7.40 13.14
C PHE A 201 0.35 -7.57 14.63
N THR A 202 1.11 -8.39 15.37
CA THR A 202 0.81 -8.78 16.77
C THR A 202 1.81 -8.26 17.79
N ASP A 203 3.00 -7.83 17.38
CA ASP A 203 4.01 -7.32 18.30
C ASP A 203 3.53 -6.04 18.98
N THR A 204 3.21 -6.15 20.27
CA THR A 204 2.67 -5.07 21.09
C THR A 204 3.71 -3.98 21.40
N SER A 205 5.01 -4.25 21.16
CA SER A 205 6.05 -3.22 21.30
C SER A 205 5.94 -2.13 20.21
N THR A 206 5.28 -2.44 19.10
CA THR A 206 5.06 -1.57 17.95
C THR A 206 3.57 -1.48 17.61
N SER A 207 2.77 -0.90 18.53
CA SER A 207 1.31 -0.64 18.40
C SER A 207 0.82 0.08 17.11
N SER A 208 1.67 0.31 16.12
CA SER A 208 1.39 0.98 14.85
C SER A 208 0.30 0.28 14.04
N TRP A 209 0.31 -1.04 13.88
CA TRP A 209 -0.67 -1.73 13.03
C TRP A 209 -2.10 -1.70 13.61
N THR A 210 -2.26 -1.79 14.93
CA THR A 210 -3.56 -1.61 15.58
C THR A 210 -4.09 -0.18 15.38
N LEU A 211 -3.22 0.83 15.54
CA LEU A 211 -3.59 2.24 15.33
C LEU A 211 -3.94 2.52 13.87
N ARG A 212 -3.13 2.00 12.94
CA ARG A 212 -3.36 2.01 11.50
C ARG A 212 -4.71 1.42 11.14
N ALA A 213 -4.98 0.20 11.61
CA ALA A 213 -6.24 -0.48 11.38
C ALA A 213 -7.43 0.35 11.91
N LYS A 214 -7.32 0.98 13.08
CA LYS A 214 -8.37 1.88 13.61
C LYS A 214 -8.56 3.13 12.77
N TRP A 215 -7.48 3.77 12.34
CA TRP A 215 -7.56 4.97 11.49
C TRP A 215 -8.19 4.64 10.14
N TRP A 216 -7.85 3.47 9.56
CA TRP A 216 -8.33 3.02 8.24
C TRP A 216 -9.86 2.87 8.20
N LEU A 217 -10.49 2.55 9.33
CA LEU A 217 -11.95 2.51 9.45
C LEU A 217 -12.61 3.83 9.08
N ASN A 218 -12.01 4.96 9.48
CA ASN A 218 -12.61 6.27 9.23
C ASN A 218 -12.23 6.82 7.85
N ARG A 219 -10.99 6.63 7.40
CA ARG A 219 -10.56 7.21 6.13
C ARG A 219 -10.97 6.40 4.91
N HIS A 220 -10.84 5.07 4.99
CA HIS A 220 -10.97 4.19 3.83
C HIS A 220 -12.23 3.35 3.85
N PHE A 221 -12.75 3.05 5.05
CA PHE A 221 -13.86 2.10 5.20
C PHE A 221 -15.08 2.69 5.92
N SER A 222 -15.19 4.01 5.99
CA SER A 222 -16.34 4.65 6.63
C SER A 222 -17.61 4.47 5.80
N PRO A 223 -18.79 4.51 6.43
CA PRO A 223 -20.06 4.46 5.70
C PRO A 223 -20.15 5.53 4.60
N GLU A 224 -19.64 6.73 4.84
CA GLU A 224 -19.66 7.84 3.88
C GLU A 224 -18.82 7.54 2.64
N ILE A 225 -17.63 6.95 2.82
CA ILE A 225 -16.76 6.53 1.73
C ILE A 225 -17.44 5.42 0.92
N LEU A 226 -17.99 4.41 1.60
CA LEU A 226 -18.71 3.32 0.95
C LEU A 226 -19.89 3.83 0.11
N GLU A 227 -20.71 4.74 0.65
CA GLU A 227 -21.85 5.30 -0.07
C GLU A 227 -21.41 6.13 -1.30
N ALA A 228 -20.30 6.85 -1.20
CA ALA A 228 -19.72 7.56 -2.35
C ALA A 228 -19.23 6.58 -3.44
N GLU A 229 -18.50 5.54 -3.05
CA GLU A 229 -17.99 4.51 -3.96
C GLU A 229 -19.14 3.71 -4.62
N MET A 230 -20.19 3.38 -3.87
CA MET A 230 -21.38 2.67 -4.37
C MET A 230 -22.17 3.50 -5.40
N ARG A 231 -22.27 4.81 -5.16
CA ARG A 231 -22.92 5.75 -6.09
C ARG A 231 -22.16 5.85 -7.40
N ASN A 232 -20.84 6.06 -7.30
CA ASN A 232 -19.95 6.23 -8.44
C ASN A 232 -19.69 4.91 -9.20
N GLY A 233 -19.74 3.77 -8.51
CA GLY A 233 -19.45 2.44 -9.07
C GLY A 233 -20.59 1.81 -9.87
N THR A 234 -21.69 2.53 -10.12
CA THR A 234 -22.78 2.01 -10.96
C THR A 234 -22.34 1.99 -12.43
N GLY A 235 -21.78 0.86 -12.89
CA GLY A 235 -21.33 0.68 -14.27
C GLY A 235 -19.87 1.06 -14.53
N ASP A 236 -19.21 1.73 -13.59
CA ASP A 236 -17.77 1.99 -13.64
C ASP A 236 -17.00 0.74 -13.18
N LEU A 237 -16.31 0.10 -14.13
CA LEU A 237 -15.51 -1.09 -13.86
C LEU A 237 -14.34 -0.79 -12.92
N GLU A 238 -13.73 0.38 -13.02
CA GLU A 238 -12.55 0.71 -12.24
C GLU A 238 -12.91 0.95 -10.77
N MET A 239 -14.02 1.64 -10.52
CA MET A 239 -14.57 1.78 -9.17
C MET A 239 -15.02 0.42 -8.59
N MET A 240 -15.58 -0.48 -9.40
CA MET A 240 -15.93 -1.83 -8.93
C MET A 240 -14.70 -2.65 -8.55
N ARG A 241 -13.61 -2.54 -9.33
CA ARG A 241 -12.32 -3.15 -8.99
C ARG A 241 -11.75 -2.56 -7.70
N LEU A 242 -11.73 -1.24 -7.56
CA LEU A 242 -11.29 -0.56 -6.35
C LEU A 242 -12.05 -1.08 -5.12
N MET A 243 -13.38 -1.08 -5.16
CA MET A 243 -14.21 -1.58 -4.05
C MET A 243 -13.92 -3.05 -3.75
N SER A 244 -13.78 -3.89 -4.77
CA SER A 244 -13.48 -5.31 -4.63
C SER A 244 -12.13 -5.56 -3.96
N TYR A 245 -11.09 -4.83 -4.36
CA TYR A 245 -9.73 -4.98 -3.82
C TYR A 245 -9.64 -4.42 -2.40
N LYS A 246 -10.28 -3.27 -2.13
CA LYS A 246 -10.46 -2.75 -0.77
C LYS A 246 -11.17 -3.75 0.13
N ALA A 247 -12.26 -4.36 -0.34
CA ALA A 247 -13.00 -5.38 0.41
C ALA A 247 -12.15 -6.62 0.67
N ALA A 248 -11.28 -7.03 -0.27
CA ALA A 248 -10.36 -8.14 -0.08
C ALA A 248 -9.34 -7.87 1.04
N CYS A 249 -8.74 -6.68 1.06
CA CYS A 249 -7.89 -6.25 2.18
C CYS A 249 -8.67 -6.20 3.50
N ALA A 250 -9.84 -5.56 3.51
CA ALA A 250 -10.67 -5.44 4.69
C ALA A 250 -11.12 -6.80 5.25
N SER A 251 -11.43 -7.76 4.38
CA SER A 251 -11.79 -9.13 4.76
C SER A 251 -10.66 -9.83 5.51
N ARG A 252 -9.39 -9.57 5.15
CA ARG A 252 -8.23 -10.16 5.84
C ARG A 252 -7.92 -9.44 7.16
N ILE A 253 -8.09 -8.12 7.20
CA ILE A 253 -7.76 -7.29 8.37
C ILE A 253 -8.86 -7.36 9.45
N TYR A 254 -10.11 -7.13 9.07
CA TYR A 254 -11.26 -7.00 9.96
C TYR A 254 -12.20 -8.22 9.94
N GLY A 255 -12.05 -9.12 8.96
CA GLY A 255 -12.90 -10.28 8.77
C GLY A 255 -13.97 -10.12 7.68
N PRO A 256 -14.52 -11.23 7.16
CA PRO A 256 -15.47 -11.22 6.05
C PRO A 256 -16.83 -10.63 6.41
N GLU A 257 -17.19 -10.65 7.70
CA GLU A 257 -18.45 -10.09 8.23
C GLU A 257 -18.42 -8.57 8.38
N PHE A 258 -17.26 -7.93 8.13
CA PHE A 258 -17.14 -6.48 8.23
C PHE A 258 -18.12 -5.78 7.26
N GLY A 259 -18.80 -4.73 7.74
CA GLY A 259 -19.90 -4.08 7.01
C GLY A 259 -19.54 -3.61 5.59
N TYR A 260 -18.32 -3.10 5.40
CA TYR A 260 -17.84 -2.74 4.07
C TYR A 260 -17.76 -3.95 3.13
N VAL A 261 -17.22 -5.08 3.62
CA VAL A 261 -17.04 -6.31 2.85
C VAL A 261 -18.38 -6.88 2.42
N THR A 262 -19.33 -7.03 3.35
CA THR A 262 -20.65 -7.62 3.07
C THR A 262 -21.45 -6.79 2.07
N LYS A 263 -21.38 -5.45 2.16
CA LYS A 263 -22.05 -4.54 1.22
C LYS A 263 -21.43 -4.59 -0.18
N VAL A 264 -20.10 -4.57 -0.28
CA VAL A 264 -19.40 -4.73 -1.58
C VAL A 264 -19.71 -6.09 -2.20
N TYR A 265 -19.66 -7.16 -1.42
CA TYR A 265 -20.00 -8.51 -1.88
C TYR A 265 -21.41 -8.54 -2.49
N GLY A 266 -22.43 -8.06 -1.76
CA GLY A 266 -23.81 -8.01 -2.25
C GLY A 266 -23.96 -7.18 -3.54
N ARG A 267 -23.19 -6.09 -3.67
CA ARG A 267 -23.15 -5.28 -4.88
C ARG A 267 -22.56 -6.05 -6.06
N LEU A 268 -21.42 -6.74 -5.88
CA LEU A 268 -20.76 -7.51 -6.94
C LEU A 268 -21.66 -8.66 -7.44
N VAL A 269 -22.38 -9.32 -6.53
CA VAL A 269 -23.39 -10.34 -6.86
C VAL A 269 -24.52 -9.72 -7.69
N LYS A 270 -25.09 -8.59 -7.24
CA LYS A 270 -26.20 -7.92 -7.94
C LYS A 270 -25.86 -7.56 -9.39
N TYR A 271 -24.63 -7.12 -9.66
CA TYR A 271 -24.18 -6.72 -11.00
C TYR A 271 -23.43 -7.82 -11.77
N SER A 272 -23.46 -9.06 -11.29
CA SER A 272 -22.82 -10.23 -11.93
C SER A 272 -21.33 -10.02 -12.28
N LYS A 273 -20.60 -9.31 -11.42
CA LYS A 273 -19.17 -9.01 -11.61
C LYS A 273 -18.31 -10.19 -11.17
N ARG A 274 -18.26 -11.23 -12.02
CA ARG A 274 -17.65 -12.53 -11.68
C ARG A 274 -16.17 -12.45 -11.32
N LEU A 275 -15.38 -11.65 -12.03
CA LEU A 275 -13.93 -11.58 -11.80
C LEU A 275 -13.61 -10.92 -10.45
N GLU A 276 -14.25 -9.79 -10.18
CA GLU A 276 -14.13 -9.06 -8.92
C GLU A 276 -14.67 -9.89 -7.75
N LEU A 277 -15.82 -10.55 -7.94
CA LEU A 277 -16.39 -11.44 -6.93
C LEU A 277 -15.44 -12.60 -6.59
N ASN A 278 -14.87 -13.26 -7.59
CA ASN A 278 -13.91 -14.35 -7.40
C ASN A 278 -12.66 -13.86 -6.66
N PHE A 279 -12.17 -12.65 -6.98
CA PHE A 279 -11.04 -12.04 -6.27
C PHE A 279 -11.37 -11.81 -4.80
N LEU A 280 -12.54 -11.22 -4.49
CA LEU A 280 -12.94 -11.03 -3.10
C LEU A 280 -13.08 -12.37 -2.35
N GLN A 281 -13.66 -13.38 -3.01
CA GLN A 281 -13.86 -14.70 -2.42
C GLN A 281 -12.54 -15.42 -2.11
N SER A 282 -11.51 -15.34 -2.96
CA SER A 282 -10.20 -15.92 -2.64
C SER A 282 -9.58 -15.32 -1.38
N HIS A 283 -9.99 -14.12 -1.00
CA HIS A 283 -9.55 -13.45 0.22
C HIS A 283 -10.46 -13.72 1.43
N GLY A 284 -11.64 -14.31 1.25
CA GLY A 284 -12.57 -14.67 2.32
C GLY A 284 -12.38 -16.08 2.89
N HIS A 285 -11.76 -17.02 2.16
CA HIS A 285 -11.69 -18.43 2.58
C HIS A 285 -10.63 -18.74 3.66
N ASN A 286 -9.73 -17.81 3.97
CA ASN A 286 -8.68 -17.93 4.99
C ASN A 286 -8.53 -16.58 5.74
N TRP A 287 -9.59 -16.08 6.38
CA TRP A 287 -9.50 -14.81 7.10
C TRP A 287 -8.81 -14.99 8.45
N ASN A 288 -7.90 -14.09 8.79
CA ASN A 288 -7.12 -14.18 10.04
C ASN A 288 -7.66 -13.26 11.14
N ARG A 289 -8.65 -12.41 10.82
CA ARG A 289 -9.28 -11.40 11.71
C ARG A 289 -8.24 -10.82 12.65
N ILE A 290 -7.29 -10.12 12.04
CA ILE A 290 -6.13 -9.56 12.72
C ILE A 290 -6.60 -8.69 13.89
N TYR A 291 -7.73 -7.97 13.72
CA TYR A 291 -8.32 -7.14 14.76
C TYR A 291 -9.81 -7.42 14.96
N ASN A 292 -10.20 -7.61 16.22
CA ASN A 292 -11.60 -7.57 16.66
C ASN A 292 -11.98 -6.12 16.96
N LEU A 293 -13.11 -5.66 16.41
CA LEU A 293 -13.68 -4.34 16.65
C LEU A 293 -14.78 -4.36 17.72
N GLU A 294 -14.72 -5.31 18.66
CA GLU A 294 -15.57 -5.27 19.86
C GLU A 294 -15.15 -4.13 20.80
#